data_AF-A0A966VL52-F1
#
_entry.id   AF-A0A966VL52-F1
#
_cell.length_a   1.000
_cell.length_b   1.000
_cell.length_c   1.000
_cell.angle_alpha   90.00
_cell.angle_beta   90.00
_cell.angle_gamma   90.00
#
_symmetry.space_group_name_H-M   'P 1'
#
loop_
_entity.id
_entity.type
_entity.pdbx_description
1 polymer ?
#
loop_
_entity_poly.entity_id
_entity_poly.type
_entity_poly.pdbx_seq_one_letter_code
_entity_poly.pdbx_strand_id
1 'polypeptide(L)' 'LAPNLVEKVMRSIREINQTLGTTIVIVEQNVKASLPVADDVIVLKTGSKVYDGPPDPLQDPVLLMSLF' A
#
# COMPACT_ATOMS: atom_id res chain seq x y z
N LEU A 1 -8.15 -8.91 -9.80
CA LEU A 1 -7.14 -9.27 -10.83
C LEU A 1 -6.55 -10.62 -10.47
N ALA A 2 -6.07 -11.39 -11.45
CA ALA A 2 -5.36 -12.63 -11.15
C ALA A 2 -4.12 -12.34 -10.27
N PRO A 3 -3.78 -13.18 -9.27
CA PRO A 3 -2.74 -12.86 -8.28
C PRO A 3 -1.39 -12.45 -8.90
N ASN A 4 -0.97 -13.17 -9.94
CA ASN A 4 0.26 -12.91 -10.69
C ASN A 4 0.29 -11.54 -11.39
N LEU A 5 -0.87 -11.04 -11.85
CA LEU A 5 -0.94 -9.75 -12.52
C LEU A 5 -0.76 -8.60 -11.53
N VAL A 6 -1.31 -8.74 -10.32
CA VAL A 6 -1.16 -7.72 -9.27
C VAL A 6 0.30 -7.55 -8.87
N GLU A 7 1.01 -8.66 -8.62
CA GLU A 7 2.44 -8.61 -8.29
C GLU A 7 3.26 -7.96 -9.40
N LYS A 8 2.94 -8.25 -10.67
CA LYS A 8 3.62 -7.65 -11.82
C LYS A 8 3.37 -6.14 -11.88
N VAL A 9 2.14 -5.70 -11.66
CA VAL A 9 1.79 -4.26 -11.63
C VAL A 9 2.54 -3.55 -10.51
N MET A 10 2.53 -4.10 -9.29
CA MET A 10 3.22 -3.49 -8.14
C MET A 10 4.73 -3.39 -8.35
N ARG A 11 5.33 -4.40 -8.99
CA ARG A 11 6.75 -4.36 -9.38
C ARG A 11 7.03 -3.24 -10.37
N SER A 12 6.26 -3.12 -11.45
CA SER A 12 6.43 -2.06 -12.44
C SER A 12 6.21 -0.67 -11.84
N ILE A 13 5.26 -0.51 -10.91
CA ILE A 13 5.06 0.73 -10.15
C ILE A 13 6.33 1.09 -9.37
N ARG A 14 6.91 0.13 -8.64
CA ARG A 14 8.15 0.36 -7.88
C ARG A 14 9.33 0.71 -8.79
N GLU A 15 9.47 0.04 -9.92
CA GLU A 15 10.51 0.34 -10.92
C GLU A 15 10.37 1.77 -11.48
N ILE A 16 9.14 2.21 -11.81
CA ILE A 16 8.87 3.57 -12.28
C ILE A 16 9.26 4.60 -11.23
N ASN A 17 8.87 4.39 -9.97
CA ASN A 17 9.25 5.28 -8.86
C ASN A 17 10.77 5.38 -8.71
N GLN A 18 11.47 4.24 -8.68
CA GLN A 18 12.92 4.20 -8.44
C GLN A 18 13.76 4.70 -9.62
N THR A 19 13.32 4.45 -10.86
CA THR A 19 14.11 4.80 -12.07
C THR A 19 13.85 6.21 -12.56
N LEU A 20 12.61 6.71 -12.40
CA LEU A 20 12.21 8.03 -12.90
C LEU A 20 12.05 9.07 -11.78
N GLY A 21 12.08 8.67 -10.51
CA GLY A 21 11.78 9.55 -9.38
C GLY A 21 10.31 9.97 -9.31
N THR A 22 9.42 9.23 -9.96
CA THR A 22 8.00 9.57 -10.05
C THR A 22 7.30 9.35 -8.70
N THR A 23 6.61 10.36 -8.20
CA THR A 23 5.70 10.22 -7.05
C THR A 23 4.45 9.45 -7.46
N ILE A 24 4.08 8.43 -6.68
CA ILE A 24 2.96 7.54 -6.98
C ILE A 24 2.02 7.53 -5.78
N VAL A 25 0.72 7.71 -6.03
CA VAL A 25 -0.34 7.53 -5.03
C VAL A 25 -1.18 6.33 -5.45
N ILE A 26 -1.26 5.33 -4.56
CA ILE A 26 -2.00 4.09 -4.79
C ILE A 26 -3.23 4.09 -3.89
N VAL A 27 -4.41 3.96 -4.47
CA VAL A 27 -5.67 3.79 -3.73
C VAL A 27 -6.15 2.37 -3.91
N GLU A 28 -6.13 1.58 -2.84
CA GLU A 28 -6.42 0.15 -2.89
C GLU A 28 -7.29 -0.29 -1.72
N GLN A 29 -8.21 -1.23 -2.01
CA GLN A 29 -8.88 -2.00 -0.94
C GLN A 29 -8.04 -3.20 -0.52
N ASN A 30 -7.18 -3.72 -1.41
CA ASN A 30 -6.29 -4.84 -1.12
C ASN A 30 -4.91 -4.35 -0.67
N VAL A 31 -4.85 -3.88 0.57
CA VAL A 31 -3.61 -3.43 1.24
C VAL A 31 -2.46 -4.43 1.16
N LYS A 32 -2.72 -5.74 1.18
CA LYS A 32 -1.65 -6.75 1.16
C LYS A 32 -0.77 -6.67 -0.09
N ALA A 33 -1.34 -6.24 -1.21
CA ALA A 33 -0.62 -6.12 -2.46
C ALA A 33 0.21 -4.84 -2.56
N SER A 34 -0.27 -3.73 -1.98
CA SER A 34 0.38 -2.42 -2.07
C SER A 34 1.35 -2.13 -0.92
N LEU A 35 1.12 -2.70 0.26
CA LEU A 35 1.96 -2.48 1.45
C LEU A 35 3.46 -2.74 1.21
N PRO A 36 3.87 -3.81 0.48
CA PRO A 36 5.29 -4.06 0.23
C PRO A 36 6.00 -3.01 -0.64
N VAL A 37 5.25 -2.18 -1.36
CA VAL A 37 5.81 -1.14 -2.26
C VAL A 37 5.54 0.27 -1.77
N ALA A 38 4.84 0.44 -0.65
CA ALA A 38 4.54 1.74 -0.06
C ALA A 38 5.71 2.26 0.77
N ASP A 39 5.99 3.55 0.66
CA ASP A 39 6.90 4.26 1.57
C ASP A 39 6.13 4.89 2.74
N ASP A 40 4.91 5.36 2.48
CA ASP A 40 3.96 5.93 3.45
C ASP A 40 2.57 5.34 3.24
N VAL A 41 1.79 5.24 4.32
CA VAL A 41 0.43 4.69 4.30
C VAL A 41 -0.54 5.61 5.03
N ILE A 42 -1.66 5.90 4.37
CA ILE A 42 -2.82 6.58 4.95
C ILE A 42 -3.99 5.60 4.91
N VAL A 43 -4.62 5.36 6.07
CA VAL A 43 -5.86 4.57 6.14
C VAL A 43 -7.03 5.48 6.44
N LEU A 44 -8.05 5.40 5.58
CA LEU A 44 -9.33 6.09 5.75
C LEU A 44 -10.40 5.08 6.13
N LYS A 45 -11.09 5.32 7.25
CA LYS A 45 -12.25 4.55 7.70
C LYS A 45 -13.41 5.51 7.95
N THR A 46 -14.52 5.29 7.26
CA THR A 46 -15.76 6.09 7.39
C THR A 46 -15.50 7.60 7.26
N GLY A 47 -14.71 8.00 6.25
CA GLY A 47 -14.37 9.40 5.99
C GLY A 47 -13.36 10.03 6.97
N SER A 48 -12.81 9.25 7.91
CA SER A 48 -11.81 9.72 8.88
C SER A 48 -10.46 9.05 8.66
N LYS A 49 -9.37 9.81 8.84
CA LYS A 49 -8.00 9.28 8.81
C LYS A 49 -7.70 8.57 10.13
N VAL A 50 -7.53 7.25 10.08
CA VAL A 50 -7.29 6.40 11.25
C VAL A 50 -5.84 5.91 11.36
N TYR A 51 -5.05 6.06 10.30
CA TYR A 51 -3.62 5.79 10.27
C TYR A 51 -2.92 6.75 9.30
N ASP A 52 -1.72 7.18 9.67
CA ASP A 52 -0.84 8.02 8.85
C ASP A 52 0.60 7.78 9.30
N GLY A 53 1.40 7.12 8.47
CA GLY A 53 2.78 6.82 8.80
C GLY A 53 3.40 5.68 8.00
N PRO A 54 4.53 5.13 8.45
CA PRO A 54 5.28 4.12 7.71
C PRO A 54 4.50 2.80 7.58
N PRO A 55 4.82 1.94 6.60
CA PRO A 55 4.14 0.66 6.42
C PRO A 55 4.51 -0.41 7.47
N ASP A 56 5.65 -0.26 8.17
CA ASP A 56 6.20 -1.33 9.04
C ASP A 56 5.24 -1.83 10.14
N PRO A 57 4.53 -0.96 10.90
CA PRO A 57 3.59 -1.43 11.90
C PRO A 57 2.46 -2.28 11.30
N LEU A 58 2.05 -1.97 10.06
CA LEU A 58 0.95 -2.63 9.37
C LEU A 58 1.31 -4.03 8.84
N GLN A 59 2.56 -4.46 9.00
CA GLN A 59 2.95 -5.84 8.75
C GLN A 59 2.40 -6.80 9.82
N ASP A 60 2.05 -6.30 11.02
CA ASP A 60 1.33 -7.07 12.03
C ASP A 60 -0.12 -7.30 11.57
N PRO A 61 -0.54 -8.57 11.32
CA PRO A 61 -1.90 -8.88 10.89
C PRO A 61 -2.98 -8.40 11.86
N VAL A 62 -2.69 -8.37 13.17
CA VAL A 62 -3.66 -7.92 14.19
C VAL A 62 -3.87 -6.42 14.10
N LEU A 63 -2.77 -5.65 14.04
CA LEU A 63 -2.87 -4.20 13.88
C LEU A 63 -3.55 -3.84 12.56
N LEU A 64 -3.15 -4.49 11.47
CA LEU A 64 -3.73 -4.27 10.15
C LEU A 64 -5.25 -4.49 10.17
N MET A 65 -5.71 -5.61 10.75
CA MET A 65 -7.14 -5.91 10.85
C MET A 65 -7.91 -4.93 11.73
N SER A 66 -7.27 -4.34 12.75
CA SER A 66 -7.93 -3.35 13.62
C SER A 66 -8.30 -2.04 12.89
N LEU A 67 -7.65 -1.77 11.75
CA LEU A 67 -7.87 -0.56 10.95
C LEU A 67 -9.00 -0.72 9.92
N PHE A 68 -9.52 -1.95 9.72
CA PHE A 68 -10.67 -2.24 8.85
C PHE A 68 -11.98 -2.24 9.63
#